data_AF-A0A947YZK8-F1
#
_entry.id   AF-A0A947YZK8-F1
#
_cell.length_a   1.000
_cell.length_b   1.000
_cell.length_c   1.000
_cell.angle_alpha   90.00
_cell.angle_beta   90.00
_cell.angle_gamma   90.00
#
_symmetry.space_group_name_H-M   'P 1'
#
loop_
_entity.id
_entity.type
_entity.pdbx_description
1 polymer ?
#
loop_
_entity_poly.entity_id
_entity_poly.type
_entity_poly.pdbx_seq_one_letter_code
_entity_poly.pdbx_strand_id
1 'polypeptide(L)'
;MGRSNHEDKLHRVLRFLMSFQNSPVAQIMKKRGFDDEELATGWALFDAASGRTLNRSNIEEYEKTINFPAILDAWENTWFDVADAALSRRYPDVHKALFNKVSKQSGLSVIRSVMAFVGHLEDIRSRTDSPWTDAAALLAKRGLDQANIDSINQTMSQMKTYSSTGSEWNVDREEVDKAVEEMWSWYQEWSRIARTVVPNKRMKILMGLSFYTKRKSPEAEPH
;
A
#
# COMPACT_ATOMS: atom_id res chain seq x y z
N MET A 1 9.39 18.36 3.21
CA MET A 1 9.53 18.28 1.74
C MET A 1 10.21 16.95 1.45
N GLY A 2 9.56 15.94 0.85
CA GLY A 2 10.18 14.61 0.76
C GLY A 2 9.63 13.73 -0.37
N ARG A 3 8.38 13.28 -0.26
CA ARG A 3 7.79 12.33 -1.23
C ARG A 3 7.61 12.88 -2.64
N SER A 4 6.99 14.06 -2.78
CA SER A 4 6.71 14.66 -4.09
C SER A 4 7.96 14.94 -4.91
N ASN A 5 9.10 15.23 -4.26
CA ASN A 5 10.37 15.45 -4.97
C ASN A 5 10.98 14.14 -5.47
N HIS A 6 10.87 13.03 -4.73
CA HIS A 6 11.43 11.74 -5.13
C HIS A 6 10.64 11.12 -6.28
N GLU A 7 9.30 11.18 -6.21
CA GLU A 7 8.42 10.73 -7.27
C GLU A 7 8.68 11.50 -8.58
N ASP A 8 8.85 12.82 -8.50
CA ASP A 8 9.20 13.64 -9.66
C ASP A 8 10.56 13.28 -10.27
N LYS A 9 11.57 12.99 -9.44
CA LYS A 9 12.88 12.52 -9.90
C LYS A 9 12.77 11.17 -10.59
N LEU A 10 12.08 10.20 -9.99
CA LEU A 10 11.85 8.86 -10.55
C LEU A 10 11.16 8.94 -11.93
N HIS A 11 10.09 9.74 -12.05
CA HIS A 11 9.39 9.92 -13.32
C HIS A 11 10.30 10.50 -14.42
N ARG A 12 11.19 11.43 -14.07
CA ARG A 12 12.13 12.03 -15.03
C ARG A 12 13.19 11.04 -15.48
N VAL A 13 13.76 10.27 -14.55
CA VAL A 13 14.77 9.25 -14.87
C VAL A 13 14.16 8.12 -15.70
N LEU A 14 12.98 7.62 -15.32
CA LEU A 14 12.27 6.59 -16.08
C LEU A 14 12.01 7.03 -17.53
N ARG A 15 11.51 8.26 -17.71
CA ARG A 15 11.28 8.81 -19.06
C ARG A 15 12.57 8.95 -19.88
N PHE A 16 13.69 9.29 -19.22
CA PHE A 16 15.00 9.36 -19.86
C PHE A 16 15.49 7.97 -20.29
N LEU A 17 15.43 6.97 -19.41
CA LEU A 17 15.80 5.58 -19.71
C LEU A 17 14.97 4.98 -20.86
N MET A 18 13.65 5.21 -20.83
CA MET A 18 12.73 4.74 -21.88
C MET A 18 13.02 5.37 -23.24
N SER A 19 13.64 6.55 -23.30
CA SER A 19 13.93 7.23 -24.56
C SER A 19 14.97 6.52 -25.43
N PHE A 20 15.80 5.66 -24.84
CA PHE A 20 16.83 4.88 -25.55
C PHE A 20 16.26 3.72 -26.36
N GLN A 21 14.98 3.38 -26.19
CA GLN A 21 14.26 2.50 -27.13
C GLN A 21 14.14 3.14 -28.53
N ASN A 22 14.38 4.45 -28.65
CA ASN A 22 14.44 5.15 -29.93
C ASN A 22 15.85 5.08 -30.53
N SER A 23 16.02 4.33 -31.62
CA SER A 23 17.32 4.09 -32.27
C SER A 23 18.12 5.37 -32.59
N PRO A 24 17.53 6.46 -33.14
CA PRO A 24 18.24 7.72 -33.33
C PRO A 24 18.80 8.36 -32.05
N VAL A 25 18.07 8.33 -30.93
CA VAL A 25 18.53 8.87 -29.63
C VAL A 25 19.71 8.04 -29.12
N ALA A 26 19.58 6.71 -29.15
CA ALA A 26 20.63 5.80 -28.71
C ALA A 26 21.92 5.99 -29.50
N GLN A 27 21.85 6.10 -30.83
CA GLN A 27 23.04 6.30 -31.67
C GLN A 27 23.77 7.63 -31.39
N ILE A 28 23.02 8.71 -31.13
CA ILE A 28 23.62 10.02 -30.82
C ILE A 28 24.34 9.97 -29.46
N MET A 29 23.71 9.35 -28.47
CA MET A 29 24.25 9.26 -27.11
C MET A 29 25.42 8.27 -27.03
N LYS A 30 25.40 7.18 -27.79
CA LYS A 30 26.51 6.22 -27.89
C LYS A 30 27.82 6.86 -28.38
N LYS A 31 27.76 7.86 -29.26
CA LYS A 31 28.93 8.65 -29.69
C LYS A 31 29.57 9.47 -28.56
N ARG A 32 28.92 9.56 -27.40
CA ARG A 32 29.37 10.28 -26.21
C ARG A 32 29.66 9.35 -25.03
N GLY A 33 29.71 8.04 -25.27
CA GLY A 33 30.00 7.05 -24.23
C GLY A 33 28.78 6.48 -23.51
N PHE A 34 27.55 6.81 -23.93
CA PHE A 34 26.36 6.14 -23.39
C PHE A 34 26.19 4.78 -24.08
N ASP A 35 26.82 3.76 -23.52
CA ASP A 35 26.75 2.38 -24.01
C ASP A 35 25.77 1.53 -23.19
N ASP A 36 25.78 0.21 -23.43
CA ASP A 36 24.87 -0.72 -22.78
C ASP A 36 25.18 -0.86 -21.27
N GLU A 37 26.43 -0.61 -20.86
CA GLU A 37 26.84 -0.62 -19.44
C GLU A 37 26.24 0.59 -18.72
N GLU A 38 26.31 1.77 -19.31
CA GLU A 38 25.68 2.98 -18.77
C GLU A 38 24.15 2.87 -18.69
N LEU A 39 23.53 2.25 -19.69
CA LEU A 39 22.10 1.97 -19.66
C LEU A 39 21.74 1.00 -18.53
N ALA A 40 22.53 -0.05 -18.33
CA ALA A 40 22.35 -1.01 -17.24
C ALA A 40 22.54 -0.34 -15.87
N THR A 41 23.56 0.50 -15.70
CA THR A 41 23.78 1.32 -14.50
C THR A 41 22.57 2.22 -14.21
N GLY A 42 22.04 2.89 -15.23
CA GLY A 42 20.86 3.74 -15.08
C GLY A 42 19.62 2.99 -14.61
N TRP A 43 19.38 1.78 -15.12
CA TRP A 43 18.30 0.91 -14.64
C TRP A 43 18.53 0.40 -13.22
N ALA A 44 19.76 -0.02 -12.88
CA ALA A 44 20.10 -0.48 -11.54
C ALA A 44 19.89 0.62 -10.48
N LEU A 45 20.30 1.86 -10.78
CA LEU A 45 20.09 3.03 -9.92
C LEU A 45 18.60 3.37 -9.79
N PHE A 46 17.83 3.27 -10.88
CA PHE A 46 16.39 3.47 -10.84
C PHE A 46 15.69 2.41 -9.98
N ASP A 47 16.07 1.15 -10.11
CA ASP A 47 15.50 0.05 -9.32
C ASP A 47 15.78 0.23 -7.83
N ALA A 48 17.03 0.53 -7.46
CA ALA A 48 17.43 0.85 -6.09
C ALA A 48 16.64 2.06 -5.53
N ALA A 49 16.53 3.15 -6.29
CA ALA A 49 15.82 4.36 -5.87
C ALA A 49 14.28 4.19 -5.82
N SER A 50 13.72 3.27 -6.63
CA SER A 50 12.27 3.02 -6.69
C SER A 50 11.76 2.17 -5.54
N GLY A 51 12.65 1.55 -4.76
CA GLY A 51 12.30 0.63 -3.69
C GLY A 51 11.59 -0.64 -4.17
N ARG A 52 11.59 -0.90 -5.49
CA ARG A 52 10.98 -2.10 -6.08
C ARG A 52 11.95 -3.27 -6.05
N THR A 53 12.28 -3.75 -4.86
CA THR A 53 12.55 -5.17 -4.75
C THR A 53 11.17 -5.86 -4.80
N LEU A 54 10.80 -6.41 -5.96
CA LEU A 54 9.90 -7.56 -5.96
C LEU A 54 10.70 -8.68 -5.27
N ASN A 55 10.75 -8.63 -3.94
CA ASN A 55 11.47 -9.59 -3.14
C ASN A 55 10.69 -10.90 -3.27
N ARG A 56 11.12 -11.72 -4.22
CA ARG A 56 10.52 -13.03 -4.56
C ARG A 56 10.44 -13.95 -3.33
N SER A 57 11.24 -13.66 -2.31
CA SER A 57 11.28 -14.30 -1.00
C SER A 57 9.99 -14.14 -0.17
N ASN A 58 9.11 -13.19 -0.48
CA ASN A 58 7.92 -12.92 0.35
C ASN A 58 6.62 -13.51 -0.20
N ILE A 59 6.58 -14.22 -1.33
CA ILE A 59 5.30 -14.71 -1.89
C ILE A 59 4.60 -15.69 -0.94
N GLU A 60 5.33 -16.61 -0.30
CA GLU A 60 4.74 -17.55 0.69
C GLU A 60 4.29 -16.87 2.00
N GLU A 61 4.97 -15.81 2.43
CA GLU A 61 4.59 -15.04 3.61
C GLU A 61 3.39 -14.10 3.30
N TYR A 62 3.36 -13.55 2.10
CA TYR A 62 2.29 -12.71 1.59
C TYR A 62 1.00 -13.53 1.37
N GLU A 63 1.09 -14.76 0.85
CA GLU A 63 -0.04 -15.70 0.72
C GLU A 63 -0.68 -16.04 2.08
N LYS A 64 0.12 -16.15 3.15
CA LYS A 64 -0.40 -16.33 4.52
C LYS A 64 -1.11 -15.08 5.03
N THR A 65 -0.63 -13.88 4.68
CA THR A 65 -1.28 -12.61 5.08
C THR A 65 -2.56 -12.27 4.31
N ILE A 66 -2.70 -12.69 3.05
CA ILE A 66 -3.88 -12.40 2.21
C ILE A 66 -5.17 -13.06 2.75
N ASN A 67 -5.06 -14.17 3.49
CA ASN A 67 -6.24 -14.88 4.00
C ASN A 67 -6.79 -14.32 5.33
N PHE A 68 -6.09 -13.44 6.05
CA PHE A 68 -6.60 -12.96 7.35
C PHE A 68 -7.91 -12.17 7.23
N PRO A 69 -8.06 -11.18 6.31
CA PRO A 69 -9.33 -10.47 6.17
C PRO A 69 -10.48 -11.40 5.81
N ALA A 70 -10.25 -12.44 4.99
CA ALA A 70 -11.28 -13.41 4.62
C ALA A 70 -11.70 -14.30 5.81
N ILE A 71 -10.75 -14.71 6.66
CA ILE A 71 -11.05 -15.47 7.89
C ILE A 71 -11.88 -14.63 8.86
N LEU A 72 -11.49 -13.37 9.06
CA LEU A 72 -12.21 -12.45 9.93
C LEU A 72 -13.60 -12.12 9.38
N ASP A 73 -13.73 -11.99 8.06
CA ASP A 73 -15.00 -11.70 7.39
C ASP A 73 -15.98 -12.88 7.52
N ALA A 74 -15.49 -14.10 7.33
CA ALA A 74 -16.29 -15.31 7.56
C ALA A 74 -16.74 -15.45 9.03
N TRP A 75 -15.83 -15.12 9.97
CA TRP A 75 -16.14 -15.11 11.40
C TRP A 75 -17.20 -14.05 11.72
N GLU A 76 -17.02 -12.80 11.26
CA GLU A 76 -17.95 -11.69 11.44
C GLU A 76 -19.34 -12.04 10.88
N ASN A 77 -19.37 -12.55 9.65
CA ASN A 77 -20.61 -12.91 8.98
C ASN A 77 -21.41 -13.96 9.75
N THR A 78 -20.73 -14.89 10.41
CA THR A 78 -21.36 -15.93 11.23
C THR A 78 -21.82 -15.37 12.57
N TRP A 79 -20.90 -14.77 13.33
CA TRP A 79 -21.13 -14.50 14.75
C TRP A 79 -21.92 -13.23 15.00
N PHE A 80 -21.87 -12.25 14.09
CA PHE A 80 -22.74 -11.08 14.21
C PHE A 80 -24.20 -11.48 14.03
N ASP A 81 -24.51 -12.33 13.06
CA ASP A 81 -25.89 -12.77 12.84
C ASP A 81 -26.41 -13.66 13.98
N VAL A 82 -25.55 -14.54 14.52
CA VAL A 82 -25.90 -15.37 15.68
C VAL A 82 -26.14 -14.50 16.93
N ALA A 83 -25.28 -13.52 17.20
CA ALA A 83 -25.43 -12.64 18.36
C ALA A 83 -26.63 -11.69 18.22
N ASP A 84 -26.86 -11.16 17.02
CA ASP A 84 -28.04 -10.35 16.71
C ASP A 84 -29.33 -11.14 16.96
N ALA A 85 -29.44 -12.34 16.38
CA ALA A 85 -30.60 -13.21 16.55
C ALA A 85 -30.79 -13.68 18.01
N ALA A 86 -29.70 -13.93 18.74
CA ALA A 86 -29.75 -14.40 20.12
C ALA A 86 -30.23 -13.31 21.09
N LEU A 87 -29.80 -12.06 20.89
CA LEU A 87 -29.99 -10.99 21.86
C LEU A 87 -31.13 -10.04 21.52
N SER A 88 -31.38 -9.74 20.24
CA SER A 88 -32.33 -8.70 19.80
C SER A 88 -33.70 -8.76 20.48
N ARG A 89 -34.24 -9.97 20.66
CA ARG A 89 -35.55 -10.18 21.31
C ARG A 89 -35.48 -10.35 22.83
N ARG A 90 -34.44 -11.01 23.36
CA ARG A 90 -34.39 -11.46 24.76
C ARG A 90 -33.64 -10.50 25.68
N TYR A 91 -32.65 -9.79 25.14
CA TYR A 91 -31.72 -8.93 25.87
C TYR A 91 -31.39 -7.67 25.05
N PRO A 92 -32.38 -6.81 24.74
CA PRO A 92 -32.20 -5.70 23.81
C PRO A 92 -31.18 -4.65 24.28
N ASP A 93 -30.99 -4.46 25.57
CA ASP A 93 -29.99 -3.52 26.09
C ASP A 93 -28.57 -4.07 26.00
N VAL A 94 -28.41 -5.39 26.21
CA VAL A 94 -27.13 -6.08 25.99
C VAL A 94 -26.79 -6.11 24.50
N HIS A 95 -27.79 -6.31 23.64
CA HIS A 95 -27.65 -6.22 22.18
C HIS A 95 -27.13 -4.85 21.75
N LYS A 96 -27.75 -3.76 22.22
CA LYS A 96 -27.29 -2.38 21.92
C LYS A 96 -25.87 -2.13 22.41
N ALA A 97 -25.51 -2.66 23.58
CA ALA A 97 -24.15 -2.53 24.10
C ALA A 97 -23.13 -3.28 23.22
N LEU A 98 -23.45 -4.52 22.83
CA LEU A 98 -22.59 -5.36 22.00
C LEU A 98 -22.36 -4.75 20.60
N PHE A 99 -23.43 -4.25 19.96
CA PHE A 99 -23.38 -3.68 18.61
C PHE A 99 -23.16 -2.16 18.57
N ASN A 100 -22.82 -1.52 19.70
CA ASN A 100 -22.62 -0.08 19.75
C ASN A 100 -21.52 0.37 18.79
N LYS A 101 -21.85 1.11 17.72
CA LYS A 101 -20.92 1.52 16.66
C LYS A 101 -20.18 0.35 15.98
N VAL A 102 -20.78 -0.84 16.01
CA VAL A 102 -20.28 -2.03 15.34
C VAL A 102 -21.30 -2.46 14.31
N SER A 103 -20.86 -2.58 13.07
CA SER A 103 -21.64 -3.17 11.97
C SER A 103 -20.71 -4.00 11.11
N LYS A 104 -21.29 -4.89 10.30
CA LYS A 104 -20.51 -5.68 9.35
C LYS A 104 -19.71 -4.78 8.41
N GLN A 105 -18.47 -5.16 8.13
CA GLN A 105 -17.56 -4.43 7.26
C GLN A 105 -17.05 -5.35 6.15
N SER A 106 -16.20 -4.83 5.27
CA SER A 106 -15.56 -5.65 4.23
C SER A 106 -14.10 -5.24 4.06
N GLY A 107 -13.28 -6.18 3.58
CA GLY A 107 -11.85 -5.97 3.42
C GLY A 107 -11.15 -5.67 4.75
N LEU A 108 -10.18 -4.77 4.74
CA LEU A 108 -9.38 -4.45 5.94
C LEU A 108 -10.20 -3.83 7.08
N SER A 109 -11.37 -3.26 6.78
CA SER A 109 -12.24 -2.68 7.81
C SER A 109 -12.83 -3.72 8.75
N VAL A 110 -12.92 -4.99 8.32
CA VAL A 110 -13.41 -6.12 9.13
C VAL A 110 -12.58 -6.32 10.40
N ILE A 111 -11.28 -6.03 10.33
CA ILE A 111 -10.39 -6.15 11.50
C ILE A 111 -10.87 -5.24 12.63
N ARG A 112 -11.33 -4.02 12.29
CA ARG A 112 -11.81 -3.05 13.28
C ARG A 112 -13.15 -3.47 13.89
N SER A 113 -14.09 -3.94 13.09
CA SER A 113 -15.41 -4.37 13.57
C SER A 113 -15.30 -5.60 14.45
N VAL A 114 -14.48 -6.59 14.08
CA VAL A 114 -14.20 -7.77 14.91
C VAL A 114 -13.52 -7.37 16.23
N MET A 115 -12.51 -6.49 16.21
CA MET A 115 -11.88 -5.99 17.44
C MET A 115 -12.87 -5.31 18.38
N ALA A 116 -13.70 -4.41 17.85
CA ALA A 116 -14.68 -3.70 18.64
C ALA A 116 -15.73 -4.65 19.23
N PHE A 117 -16.23 -5.59 18.43
CA PHE A 117 -17.20 -6.58 18.88
C PHE A 117 -16.65 -7.48 19.99
N VAL A 118 -15.43 -8.00 19.83
CA VAL A 118 -14.76 -8.81 20.87
C VAL A 118 -14.55 -7.99 22.14
N GLY A 119 -14.11 -6.74 22.03
CA GLY A 119 -13.98 -5.85 23.18
C GLY A 119 -15.29 -5.66 23.93
N HIS A 120 -16.38 -5.36 23.22
CA HIS A 120 -17.71 -5.22 23.85
C HIS A 120 -18.20 -6.52 24.48
N LEU A 121 -17.89 -7.68 23.87
CA LEU A 121 -18.27 -8.97 24.42
C LEU A 121 -17.54 -9.26 25.74
N GLU A 122 -16.24 -8.95 25.81
CA GLU A 122 -15.47 -9.09 27.06
C GLU A 122 -16.00 -8.14 28.14
N ASP A 123 -16.35 -6.89 27.79
CA ASP A 123 -16.99 -5.95 28.72
C ASP A 123 -18.35 -6.45 29.23
N ILE A 124 -19.11 -7.19 28.39
CA ILE A 124 -20.36 -7.83 28.80
C ILE A 124 -20.08 -9.00 29.74
N ARG A 125 -19.06 -9.83 29.44
CA ARG A 125 -18.67 -10.99 30.24
C ARG A 125 -18.06 -10.62 31.59
N SER A 126 -17.44 -9.45 31.71
CA SER A 126 -16.88 -8.97 32.98
C SER A 126 -17.94 -8.50 33.99
N ARG A 127 -19.19 -8.32 33.54
CA ARG A 127 -20.31 -7.93 34.41
C ARG A 127 -20.85 -9.13 35.17
N THR A 128 -21.27 -8.88 36.41
CA THR A 128 -21.74 -9.93 37.34
C THR A 128 -23.24 -9.84 37.64
N ASP A 129 -23.92 -8.84 37.10
CA ASP A 129 -25.35 -8.59 37.27
C ASP A 129 -26.19 -9.13 36.09
N SER A 130 -27.42 -9.55 36.39
CA SER A 130 -28.44 -9.83 35.37
C SER A 130 -28.95 -8.49 34.82
N PRO A 131 -29.21 -8.35 33.49
CA PRO A 131 -29.30 -9.42 32.48
C PRO A 131 -27.99 -9.79 31.77
N TRP A 132 -26.85 -9.20 32.13
CA TRP A 132 -25.58 -9.35 31.41
C TRP A 132 -25.02 -10.76 31.49
N THR A 133 -25.04 -11.36 32.69
CA THR A 133 -24.59 -12.74 32.91
C THR A 133 -25.43 -13.76 32.14
N ASP A 134 -26.76 -13.59 32.13
CA ASP A 134 -27.68 -14.46 31.41
C ASP A 134 -27.51 -14.36 29.88
N ALA A 135 -27.28 -13.15 29.39
CA ALA A 135 -26.99 -12.90 27.97
C ALA A 135 -25.64 -13.51 27.55
N ALA A 136 -24.59 -13.35 28.36
CA ALA A 136 -23.29 -13.96 28.13
C ALA A 136 -23.38 -15.49 28.11
N ALA A 137 -24.13 -16.09 29.06
CA ALA A 137 -24.38 -17.53 29.09
C ALA A 137 -25.16 -18.01 27.84
N LEU A 138 -26.12 -17.22 27.36
CA LEU A 138 -26.82 -17.53 26.11
C LEU A 138 -25.86 -17.54 24.91
N LEU A 139 -25.03 -16.51 24.76
CA LEU A 139 -24.06 -16.42 23.66
C LEU A 139 -23.06 -17.59 23.68
N ALA A 140 -22.55 -17.94 24.86
CA ALA A 140 -21.69 -19.11 25.05
C ALA A 140 -22.40 -20.40 24.62
N LYS A 141 -23.67 -20.59 25.02
CA LYS A 141 -24.49 -21.73 24.59
C LYS A 141 -24.72 -21.77 23.06
N ARG A 142 -24.62 -20.63 22.37
CA ARG A 142 -24.71 -20.55 20.90
C ARG A 142 -23.36 -20.74 20.20
N GLY A 143 -22.28 -20.99 20.93
CA GLY A 143 -20.94 -21.25 20.40
C GLY A 143 -20.04 -20.02 20.36
N LEU A 144 -20.51 -18.86 20.83
CA LEU A 144 -19.69 -17.67 21.05
C LEU A 144 -19.15 -17.70 22.49
N ASP A 145 -18.34 -18.72 22.78
CA ASP A 145 -17.73 -19.00 24.09
C ASP A 145 -16.27 -18.50 24.18
N GLN A 146 -15.52 -18.84 25.22
CA GLN A 146 -14.13 -18.39 25.35
C GLN A 146 -13.23 -19.01 24.27
N ALA A 147 -13.44 -20.29 23.92
CA ALA A 147 -12.63 -20.95 22.90
C ALA A 147 -12.80 -20.29 21.52
N ASN A 148 -14.01 -19.86 21.19
CA ASN A 148 -14.27 -19.10 19.98
C ASN A 148 -13.49 -17.76 19.96
N ILE A 149 -13.53 -17.03 21.08
CA ILE A 149 -12.83 -15.75 21.21
C ILE A 149 -11.31 -15.92 21.23
N ASP A 150 -10.80 -16.97 21.86
CA ASP A 150 -9.38 -17.30 21.85
C ASP A 150 -8.91 -17.62 20.43
N SER A 151 -9.72 -18.33 19.63
CA SER A 151 -9.38 -18.63 18.25
C SER A 151 -9.25 -17.38 17.38
N ILE A 152 -10.17 -16.41 17.49
CA ILE A 152 -10.09 -15.17 16.72
C ILE A 152 -8.96 -14.26 17.22
N ASN A 153 -8.71 -14.24 18.53
CA ASN A 153 -7.57 -13.52 19.12
C ASN A 153 -6.23 -14.13 18.70
N GLN A 154 -6.15 -15.45 18.54
CA GLN A 154 -4.97 -16.13 17.99
C GLN A 154 -4.75 -15.75 16.53
N THR A 155 -5.82 -15.73 15.71
CA THR A 155 -5.75 -15.26 14.31
C THR A 155 -5.24 -13.81 14.25
N MET A 156 -5.74 -12.92 15.12
CA MET A 156 -5.30 -11.53 15.18
C MET A 156 -3.86 -11.38 15.70
N SER A 157 -3.43 -12.23 16.63
CA SER A 157 -2.06 -12.26 17.13
C SER A 157 -1.10 -12.74 16.05
N GLN A 158 -1.46 -13.79 15.30
CA GLN A 158 -0.73 -14.22 14.12
C GLN A 158 -0.63 -13.09 13.10
N MET A 159 -1.72 -12.38 12.82
CA MET A 159 -1.70 -11.21 11.93
C MET A 159 -0.73 -10.13 12.42
N LYS A 160 -0.70 -9.82 13.72
CA LYS A 160 0.26 -8.85 14.30
C LYS A 160 1.69 -9.34 14.19
N THR A 161 1.95 -10.63 14.45
CA THR A 161 3.27 -11.24 14.29
C THR A 161 3.70 -11.20 12.83
N TYR A 162 2.85 -11.56 11.87
CA TYR A 162 3.17 -11.42 10.44
C TYR A 162 3.36 -9.97 10.01
N SER A 163 2.61 -9.02 10.58
CA SER A 163 2.84 -7.59 10.33
C SER A 163 4.15 -7.08 10.95
N SER A 164 4.68 -7.79 11.96
CA SER A 164 5.92 -7.46 12.66
C SER A 164 7.14 -8.22 12.12
N THR A 165 6.93 -9.43 11.58
CA THR A 165 7.95 -10.32 10.99
C THR A 165 8.07 -10.13 9.48
N GLY A 166 6.97 -9.76 8.81
CA GLY A 166 6.94 -9.38 7.41
C GLY A 166 7.59 -8.03 7.21
N SER A 167 8.93 -8.03 7.31
CA SER A 167 9.83 -6.88 7.28
C SER A 167 9.36 -5.74 8.19
N GLU A 168 10.20 -5.36 9.14
CA GLU A 168 10.43 -3.93 9.28
C GLU A 168 10.58 -3.37 7.86
N TRP A 169 9.56 -2.65 7.37
CA TRP A 169 9.77 -1.60 6.40
C TRP A 169 10.55 -0.50 7.14
N ASN A 170 11.71 -0.85 7.69
CA ASN A 170 12.82 0.05 7.83
C ASN A 170 13.33 0.20 6.41
N VAL A 171 12.52 0.86 5.58
CA VAL A 171 13.04 1.62 4.46
C VAL A 171 13.96 2.59 5.17
N ASP A 172 15.24 2.22 5.27
CA ASP A 172 16.24 3.12 5.80
C ASP A 172 16.12 4.36 4.92
N ARG A 173 15.52 5.40 5.51
CA ARG A 173 15.18 6.61 4.77
C ARG A 173 16.49 7.20 4.26
N GLU A 174 17.58 7.02 4.98
CA GLU A 174 18.91 7.43 4.55
C GLU A 174 19.41 6.61 3.35
N GLU A 175 19.16 5.31 3.31
CA GLU A 175 19.51 4.44 2.17
C GLU A 175 18.70 4.78 0.91
N VAL A 176 17.39 5.01 1.06
CA VAL A 176 16.54 5.45 -0.06
C VAL A 176 16.90 6.86 -0.52
N ASP A 177 17.19 7.77 0.40
CA ASP A 177 17.59 9.14 0.05
C ASP A 177 18.94 9.12 -0.70
N LYS A 178 19.90 8.31 -0.26
CA LYS A 178 21.18 8.06 -0.98
C LYS A 178 20.95 7.47 -2.36
N ALA A 179 20.13 6.43 -2.49
CA ALA A 179 19.83 5.81 -3.78
C ALA A 179 19.16 6.80 -4.75
N VAL A 180 18.24 7.64 -4.26
CA VAL A 180 17.61 8.70 -5.04
C VAL A 180 18.61 9.78 -5.45
N GLU A 181 19.57 10.13 -4.60
CA GLU A 181 20.63 11.09 -4.89
C GLU A 181 21.61 10.57 -5.94
N GLU A 182 22.06 9.32 -5.83
CA GLU A 182 22.94 8.67 -6.80
C GLU A 182 22.27 8.57 -8.18
N MET A 183 21.02 8.09 -8.22
CA MET A 183 20.21 8.07 -9.44
C MET A 183 20.07 9.47 -10.05
N TRP A 184 19.85 10.49 -9.21
CA TRP A 184 19.69 11.87 -9.68
C TRP A 184 20.98 12.47 -10.22
N SER A 185 22.12 12.17 -9.59
CA SER A 185 23.44 12.59 -10.06
C SER A 185 23.74 12.02 -11.44
N TRP A 186 23.54 10.71 -11.61
CA TRP A 186 23.68 10.01 -12.89
C TRP A 186 22.78 10.64 -13.98
N TYR A 187 21.50 10.91 -13.65
CA TYR A 187 20.60 11.58 -14.59
C TYR A 187 21.05 13.01 -14.93
N GLN A 188 21.57 13.77 -13.98
CA GLN A 188 22.03 15.15 -14.22
C GLN A 188 23.18 15.19 -15.21
N GLU A 189 24.15 14.29 -15.07
CA GLU A 189 25.26 14.15 -16.01
C GLU A 189 24.75 13.87 -17.43
N TRP A 190 24.02 12.77 -17.59
CA TRP A 190 23.60 12.32 -18.91
C TRP A 190 22.56 13.22 -19.56
N SER A 191 21.69 13.85 -18.76
CA SER A 191 20.73 14.83 -19.27
C SER A 191 21.40 16.13 -19.73
N ARG A 192 22.52 16.55 -19.12
CA ARG A 192 23.31 17.71 -19.57
C ARG A 192 23.98 17.41 -20.90
N ILE A 193 24.61 16.23 -21.03
CA ILE A 193 25.21 15.78 -22.29
C ILE A 193 24.14 15.72 -23.38
N ALA A 194 23.00 15.08 -23.12
CA ALA A 194 21.89 14.95 -24.05
C ALA A 194 21.34 16.31 -24.52
N ARG A 195 21.21 17.31 -23.62
CA ARG A 195 20.77 18.66 -24.00
C ARG A 195 21.70 19.32 -25.01
N THR A 196 22.99 19.04 -24.94
CA THR A 196 24.02 19.60 -25.85
C THR A 196 24.04 18.88 -27.19
N VAL A 197 23.96 17.55 -27.21
CA VAL A 197 24.24 16.76 -28.42
C VAL A 197 23.00 16.35 -29.20
N VAL A 198 21.83 16.33 -28.57
CA VAL A 198 20.56 15.99 -29.25
C VAL A 198 20.05 17.24 -29.97
N PRO A 199 19.95 17.25 -31.31
CA PRO A 199 19.66 18.47 -32.05
C PRO A 199 18.16 18.84 -32.05
N ASN A 200 17.28 17.84 -32.00
CA ASN A 200 15.85 18.05 -32.25
C ASN A 200 15.05 18.26 -30.95
N LYS A 201 14.26 19.34 -30.88
CA LYS A 201 13.34 19.63 -29.78
C LYS A 201 12.35 18.48 -29.51
N ARG A 202 11.87 17.78 -30.55
CA ARG A 202 11.01 16.59 -30.40
C ARG A 202 11.71 15.45 -29.67
N MET A 203 13.00 15.21 -29.97
CA MET A 203 13.80 14.20 -29.28
C MET A 203 14.07 14.63 -27.84
N LYS A 204 14.36 15.91 -27.58
CA LYS A 204 14.46 16.44 -26.21
C LYS A 204 13.15 16.28 -25.42
N ILE A 205 11.99 16.47 -26.06
CA ILE A 205 10.67 16.21 -25.44
C ILE A 205 10.49 14.72 -25.15
N LEU A 206 10.87 13.82 -26.06
CA LEU A 206 10.83 12.37 -25.84
C LEU A 206 11.59 11.99 -24.56
N MET A 207 12.82 12.51 -24.42
CA MET A 207 13.71 12.30 -23.28
C MET A 207 13.28 13.03 -21.99
N GLY A 208 12.19 13.80 -22.01
CA GLY A 208 11.75 14.59 -20.85
C GLY A 208 12.64 15.80 -20.52
N LEU A 209 13.46 16.26 -21.47
CA LEU A 209 14.40 17.37 -21.32
C LEU A 209 13.83 18.73 -21.75
N SER A 210 12.68 18.73 -22.43
CA SER A 210 11.97 19.93 -22.89
C SER A 210 10.46 19.68 -22.83
N PHE A 211 9.68 20.76 -22.79
CA PHE A 211 8.22 20.72 -22.84
C PHE A 211 7.69 21.20 -24.19
N TYR A 212 6.46 20.78 -24.52
CA TYR A 212 5.72 21.36 -25.62
C TYR A 212 5.18 22.73 -25.18
N THR A 213 5.72 23.81 -25.74
CA THR A 213 5.18 25.15 -25.54
C THR A 213 3.93 25.27 -26.41
N LYS A 214 2.75 25.39 -25.79
CA LYS A 214 1.48 25.66 -26.49
C LYS A 214 1.68 26.94 -27.34
N ARG A 215 1.52 26.85 -28.66
CA ARG A 215 1.50 28.05 -29.52
C ARG A 215 0.30 28.90 -29.10
N LYS A 216 0.52 30.17 -28.78
CA LYS A 216 -0.55 31.17 -28.64
C LYS A 216 -1.25 31.24 -30.00
N SER A 217 -2.53 30.88 -30.06
CA SER A 217 -3.33 31.06 -31.29
C SER A 217 -3.29 32.53 -31.70
N PRO A 218 -3.25 32.87 -33.00
CA PRO A 218 -3.33 34.26 -33.42
C PRO A 218 -4.67 34.81 -32.93
N GLU A 219 -4.57 35.90 -32.17
CA GLU A 219 -5.69 36.70 -31.71
C GLU A 219 -6.48 37.14 -32.95
N ALA A 220 -7.75 36.75 -33.02
CA ALA A 220 -8.63 37.15 -34.10
C ALA A 220 -8.75 38.69 -34.06
N GLU A 221 -8.31 39.37 -35.12
CA GLU A 221 -8.51 40.80 -35.28
C GLU A 221 -10.03 41.08 -35.33
N PRO A 222 -10.54 42.03 -34.52
CA PRO A 222 -11.91 42.47 -34.62
C PRO A 222 -12.04 43.45 -35.81
N HIS A 223 -12.86 43.09 -36.79
CA HIS A 223 -13.45 44.02 -37.75
C HIS A 223 -14.97 43.99 -37.61
#